data_AF-A0A925VEZ2-F1
#
_entry.id   AF-A0A925VEZ2-F1
#
_cell.length_a   1.000
_cell.length_b   1.000
_cell.length_c   1.000
_cell.angle_alpha   90.00
_cell.angle_beta   90.00
_cell.angle_gamma   90.00
#
_symmetry.space_group_name_H-M   'P 1'
#
loop_
_entity.id
_entity.type
_entity.pdbx_description
1 polymer ?
#
loop_
_entity_poly.entity_id
_entity_poly.type
_entity_poly.pdbx_seq_one_letter_code
_entity_poly.pdbx_strand_id
1 'polypeptide(L)'
;MTSLALDAPGHHFEHHGTAPDISAAVAQRIWARIDPVLRDLKLLVAELDRAALRTGRVPAQLAEQLELAFAGIEALLHGLLDEDEHVTAVVRDEVGARVQAELLPLMLLSDNGERWYAKPRGYAGDYLSIARMYDDEPRGHGRVGGAVDRCFLNLAAVRAV
;
A
#
# COMPACT_ATOMS: atom_id res chain seq x y z
N MET A 1 -31.11 24.99 -65.16
CA MET A 1 -32.21 25.05 -64.16
C MET A 1 -32.88 23.68 -64.24
N THR A 2 -32.67 22.75 -63.32
CA THR A 2 -33.09 22.80 -61.92
C THR A 2 -32.27 21.80 -61.09
N SER A 3 -31.83 22.25 -59.92
CA SER A 3 -31.09 21.50 -58.90
C SER A 3 -32.05 20.61 -58.10
N LEU A 4 -31.68 19.35 -57.86
CA LEU A 4 -32.35 18.45 -56.92
C LEU A 4 -31.33 18.03 -55.85
N ALA A 5 -31.50 18.59 -54.66
CA ALA A 5 -30.75 18.28 -53.47
C ALA A 5 -31.10 16.86 -52.99
N LEU A 6 -30.09 16.03 -52.76
CA LEU A 6 -30.19 14.78 -52.01
C LEU A 6 -29.77 15.08 -50.57
N ASP A 7 -30.77 14.98 -49.70
CA ASP A 7 -30.69 15.07 -48.24
C ASP A 7 -29.96 13.82 -47.72
N ALA A 8 -28.88 14.00 -46.96
CA ALA A 8 -28.16 12.91 -46.28
C ALA A 8 -28.45 13.01 -44.77
N PRO A 9 -28.87 11.91 -44.11
CA PRO A 9 -29.24 11.96 -42.70
C PRO A 9 -28.01 12.19 -41.83
N GLY A 10 -28.12 13.20 -40.96
CA GLY A 10 -27.12 13.53 -39.96
C GLY A 10 -26.83 12.34 -39.04
N HIS A 11 -25.57 11.91 -39.02
CA HIS A 11 -25.03 11.15 -37.93
C HIS A 11 -25.03 12.04 -36.68
N HIS A 12 -26.08 11.91 -35.87
CA HIS A 12 -26.03 12.31 -34.47
C HIS A 12 -24.96 11.44 -33.79
N PHE A 13 -23.74 11.96 -33.69
CA PHE A 13 -22.83 11.56 -32.65
C PHE A 13 -23.44 12.04 -31.33
N GLU A 14 -24.20 11.16 -30.69
CA GLU A 14 -24.57 11.36 -29.30
C GLU A 14 -23.27 11.36 -28.48
N HIS A 15 -22.84 12.55 -28.06
CA HIS A 15 -21.93 12.70 -26.94
C HIS A 15 -22.64 12.17 -25.69
N HIS A 16 -22.60 10.85 -25.50
CA HIS A 16 -22.80 10.25 -24.20
C HIS A 16 -21.63 10.71 -23.33
N GLY A 17 -21.82 11.85 -22.64
CA GLY A 17 -20.99 12.21 -21.50
C GLY A 17 -20.99 11.00 -20.57
N THR A 18 -19.86 10.32 -20.51
CA THR A 18 -19.68 9.11 -19.73
C THR A 18 -19.94 9.51 -18.29
N ALA A 19 -20.98 8.95 -17.66
CA ALA A 19 -21.16 9.10 -16.22
C ALA A 19 -19.81 8.76 -15.56
N PRO A 20 -19.33 9.55 -14.59
CA PRO A 20 -18.04 9.28 -13.96
C PRO A 20 -18.05 7.86 -13.42
N ASP A 21 -17.02 7.08 -13.76
CA ASP A 21 -16.85 5.74 -13.21
C ASP A 21 -16.78 5.86 -11.69
N ILE A 22 -17.88 5.44 -11.04
CA ILE A 22 -18.05 5.52 -9.59
C ILE A 22 -16.88 4.81 -8.90
N SER A 23 -16.38 3.71 -9.46
CA SER A 23 -15.26 2.96 -8.90
C SER A 23 -13.99 3.80 -8.88
N ALA A 24 -13.66 4.46 -10.00
CA ALA A 24 -12.50 5.34 -10.10
C ALA A 24 -12.60 6.54 -9.15
N ALA A 25 -13.80 7.13 -9.02
CA ALA A 25 -14.04 8.23 -8.08
C ALA A 25 -13.87 7.80 -6.61
N VAL A 26 -14.38 6.61 -6.25
CA VAL A 26 -14.22 6.03 -4.90
C VAL A 26 -12.75 5.70 -4.63
N ALA A 27 -12.06 5.04 -5.56
CA ALA A 27 -10.63 4.73 -5.44
C ALA A 27 -9.79 6.00 -5.27
N GLN A 28 -10.08 7.06 -6.03
CA GLN A 28 -9.39 8.34 -5.91
C GLN A 28 -9.64 9.02 -4.56
N ARG A 29 -10.88 8.95 -4.04
CA ARG A 29 -11.24 9.48 -2.72
C ARG A 29 -10.50 8.74 -1.59
N ILE A 30 -10.41 7.42 -1.68
CA ILE A 30 -9.66 6.59 -0.74
C ILE A 30 -8.16 6.93 -0.83
N TRP A 31 -7.61 7.00 -2.05
CA TRP A 31 -6.21 7.34 -2.28
C TRP A 31 -5.82 8.70 -1.72
N ALA A 32 -6.69 9.71 -1.84
CA ALA A 32 -6.45 11.04 -1.28
C ALA A 32 -6.26 11.04 0.25
N ARG A 33 -6.76 10.01 0.95
CA ARG A 33 -6.56 9.83 2.40
C ARG A 33 -5.29 9.04 2.72
N ILE A 34 -4.85 8.15 1.82
CA ILE A 34 -3.71 7.25 2.03
C ILE A 34 -2.39 7.89 1.57
N ASP A 35 -2.37 8.63 0.46
CA ASP A 35 -1.13 9.22 -0.10
C ASP A 35 -0.34 10.06 0.91
N PRO A 36 -0.96 10.96 1.70
CA PRO A 36 -0.21 11.77 2.66
C PRO A 36 0.48 10.92 3.73
N VAL A 37 -0.21 9.91 4.28
CA VAL A 37 0.36 9.07 5.35
C VAL A 37 1.48 8.16 4.83
N LEU A 38 1.37 7.64 3.60
CA LEU A 38 2.45 6.88 2.97
C LEU A 38 3.66 7.78 2.67
N ARG A 39 3.42 9.03 2.28
CA ARG A 39 4.49 10.01 2.08
C ARG A 39 5.23 10.32 3.37
N ASP A 40 4.49 10.56 4.46
CA ASP A 40 5.07 10.84 5.77
C ASP A 40 5.87 9.64 6.30
N LEU A 41 5.36 8.41 6.12
CA LEU A 41 6.10 7.19 6.44
C LEU A 41 7.45 7.13 5.71
N LYS A 42 7.46 7.38 4.39
CA LYS A 42 8.70 7.37 3.59
C LYS A 42 9.68 8.46 4.04
N LEU A 43 9.19 9.65 4.38
CA LEU A 43 10.02 10.73 4.92
C LEU A 43 10.65 10.34 6.25
N LEU A 44 9.88 9.68 7.12
CA LEU A 44 10.35 9.18 8.40
C LEU A 44 11.43 8.10 8.24
N VAL A 45 11.27 7.16 7.30
CA VAL A 45 12.33 6.18 6.97
C VAL A 45 13.60 6.88 6.49
N ALA A 46 13.47 7.89 5.63
CA ALA A 46 14.62 8.67 5.15
C ALA A 46 15.29 9.50 6.27
N GLU A 47 14.52 9.98 7.25
CA GLU A 47 15.07 10.60 8.46
C GLU A 47 15.81 9.58 9.33
N LEU A 48 15.22 8.41 9.52
CA LEU A 48 15.81 7.30 10.27
C LEU A 48 17.18 6.91 9.68
N ASP A 49 17.28 6.75 8.35
CA ASP A 49 18.53 6.40 7.69
C ASP A 49 19.57 7.52 7.84
N ARG A 50 19.19 8.79 7.66
CA ARG A 50 20.10 9.93 7.89
C ARG A 50 20.60 10.01 9.33
N ALA A 51 19.75 9.69 10.30
CA ALA A 51 20.14 9.67 11.71
C ALA A 51 21.07 8.49 12.01
N ALA A 52 20.77 7.30 11.47
CA ALA A 52 21.60 6.11 11.60
C ALA A 52 22.97 6.29 10.93
N LEU A 53 23.02 6.95 9.77
CA LEU A 53 24.27 7.26 9.09
C LEU A 53 25.20 8.15 9.92
N ARG A 54 24.64 9.13 10.64
CA ARG A 54 25.41 10.06 11.49
C ARG A 54 25.87 9.45 12.81
N THR A 55 25.06 8.57 13.40
CA THR A 55 25.27 8.08 14.77
C THR A 55 25.70 6.62 14.85
N GLY A 56 25.70 5.91 13.72
CA GLY A 56 26.01 4.48 13.62
C GLY A 56 24.88 3.56 14.11
N ARG A 57 23.75 4.10 14.56
CA ARG A 57 22.62 3.33 15.11
C ARG A 57 21.28 3.99 14.85
N VAL A 58 20.22 3.21 14.77
CA VAL A 58 18.85 3.72 14.69
C VAL A 58 18.45 4.37 16.02
N PRO A 59 17.98 5.64 16.04
CA PRO A 59 17.45 6.25 17.25
C PRO A 59 16.12 5.60 17.67
N ALA A 60 16.01 5.19 18.93
CA ALA A 60 14.83 4.50 19.46
C ALA A 60 13.53 5.31 19.25
N GLN A 61 13.57 6.62 19.50
CA GLN A 61 12.41 7.49 19.35
C GLN A 61 11.89 7.53 17.90
N LEU A 62 12.78 7.53 16.91
CA LEU A 62 12.37 7.53 15.51
C LEU A 62 11.89 6.13 15.07
N ALA A 63 12.43 5.06 15.65
CA ALA A 63 11.93 3.70 15.42
C ALA A 63 10.50 3.55 15.98
N GLU A 64 10.23 4.03 17.20
CA GLU A 64 8.89 4.04 17.80
C GLU A 64 7.90 4.85 16.95
N GLN A 65 8.31 6.01 16.44
CA GLN A 65 7.49 6.80 15.52
C GLN A 65 7.19 6.04 14.23
N LEU A 66 8.17 5.30 13.70
CA LEU A 66 7.98 4.49 12.49
C LEU A 66 6.95 3.38 12.73
N GLU A 67 7.08 2.67 13.85
CA GLU A 67 6.13 1.62 14.24
C GLU A 67 4.71 2.17 14.40
N LEU A 68 4.55 3.32 15.07
CA LEU A 68 3.26 3.99 15.22
C LEU A 68 2.67 4.43 13.88
N ALA A 69 3.48 5.01 13.00
CA ALA A 69 3.04 5.43 11.68
C ALA A 69 2.59 4.24 10.82
N PHE A 70 3.34 3.13 10.87
CA PHE A 70 3.04 1.92 10.13
C PHE A 70 1.75 1.26 10.63
N ALA A 71 1.58 1.12 11.95
CA ALA A 71 0.34 0.62 12.55
C ALA A 71 -0.86 1.53 12.23
N GLY A 72 -0.65 2.85 12.21
CA GLY A 72 -1.67 3.81 11.79
C GLY A 72 -2.12 3.61 10.35
N ILE A 73 -1.20 3.27 9.44
CA ILE A 73 -1.54 2.95 8.04
C ILE A 73 -2.33 1.64 7.95
N GLU A 74 -1.93 0.60 8.68
CA GLU A 74 -2.70 -0.67 8.74
C GLU A 74 -4.15 -0.42 9.18
N ALA A 75 -4.33 0.33 10.28
CA ALA A 75 -5.65 0.65 10.81
C ALA A 75 -6.47 1.52 9.83
N LEU A 76 -5.83 2.50 9.19
CA LEU A 76 -6.48 3.34 8.18
C LEU A 76 -6.95 2.51 6.98
N LEU A 77 -6.12 1.58 6.47
CA LEU A 77 -6.48 0.73 5.34
C LEU A 77 -7.66 -0.17 5.68
N HIS A 78 -7.69 -0.79 6.87
CA HIS A 78 -8.85 -1.56 7.33
C HIS A 78 -10.12 -0.70 7.33
N GLY A 79 -10.09 0.46 7.99
CA GLY A 79 -11.26 1.34 8.09
C GLY A 79 -11.75 1.87 6.73
N LEU A 80 -10.84 2.13 5.79
CA LEU A 80 -11.22 2.63 4.46
C LEU A 80 -11.74 1.54 3.52
N LEU A 81 -11.27 0.30 3.65
CA LEU A 81 -11.57 -0.75 2.68
C LEU A 81 -12.68 -1.71 3.13
N ASP A 82 -13.01 -1.75 4.42
CA ASP A 82 -14.02 -2.68 4.95
C ASP A 82 -15.36 -2.02 5.29
N GLU A 83 -15.42 -0.69 5.47
CA GLU A 83 -16.60 -0.01 6.03
C GLU A 83 -17.61 0.52 5.00
N ASP A 84 -17.26 0.63 3.71
CA ASP A 84 -18.11 1.28 2.69
C ASP A 84 -18.64 0.27 1.67
N GLU A 85 -19.97 0.20 1.53
CA GLU A 85 -20.66 -0.70 0.57
C GLU A 85 -20.26 -0.45 -0.90
N HIS A 86 -19.73 0.74 -1.19
CA HIS A 86 -19.23 1.12 -2.51
C HIS A 86 -17.78 0.66 -2.77
N VAL A 87 -17.11 0.07 -1.78
CA VAL A 87 -15.78 -0.53 -1.93
C VAL A 87 -15.89 -1.93 -2.51
N THR A 88 -16.03 -1.95 -3.83
CA THR A 88 -16.05 -3.17 -4.63
C THR A 88 -14.66 -3.82 -4.69
N ALA A 89 -14.60 -5.08 -5.16
CA ALA A 89 -13.33 -5.77 -5.41
C ALA A 89 -12.40 -4.97 -6.34
N VAL A 90 -12.95 -4.33 -7.38
CA VAL A 90 -12.17 -3.51 -8.32
C VAL A 90 -11.50 -2.33 -7.62
N VAL A 91 -12.22 -1.64 -6.72
CA VAL A 91 -11.66 -0.52 -5.94
C VAL A 91 -10.56 -1.03 -5.00
N ARG A 92 -10.77 -2.17 -4.33
CA ARG A 92 -9.75 -2.78 -3.45
C ARG A 92 -8.49 -3.15 -4.21
N ASP A 93 -8.63 -3.76 -5.39
CA ASP A 93 -7.51 -4.15 -6.23
C ASP A 93 -6.73 -2.92 -6.72
N GLU A 94 -7.43 -1.87 -7.16
CA GLU A 94 -6.78 -0.64 -7.63
C GLU A 94 -6.03 0.07 -6.50
N VAL A 95 -6.68 0.31 -5.36
CA VAL A 95 -6.04 0.95 -4.20
C VAL A 95 -4.92 0.08 -3.66
N GLY A 96 -5.14 -1.22 -3.55
CA GLY A 96 -4.16 -2.20 -3.07
C GLY A 96 -2.90 -2.22 -3.93
N ALA A 97 -3.04 -2.22 -5.25
CA ALA A 97 -1.91 -2.16 -6.18
C ALA A 97 -1.07 -0.88 -5.99
N ARG A 98 -1.72 0.28 -5.78
CA ARG A 98 -1.00 1.54 -5.51
C ARG A 98 -0.28 1.51 -4.16
N VAL A 99 -0.94 1.07 -3.10
CA VAL A 99 -0.34 0.93 -1.76
C VAL A 99 0.85 -0.03 -1.81
N GLN A 100 0.69 -1.17 -2.49
CA GLN A 100 1.75 -2.15 -2.67
C GLN A 100 2.96 -1.53 -3.39
N ALA A 101 2.74 -0.78 -4.48
CA ALA A 101 3.82 -0.12 -5.22
C ALA A 101 4.61 0.86 -4.34
N GLU A 102 3.93 1.60 -3.47
CA GLU A 102 4.56 2.55 -2.54
C GLU A 102 5.31 1.85 -1.39
N LEU A 103 4.81 0.73 -0.89
CA LEU A 103 5.41 0.00 0.23
C LEU A 103 6.48 -1.01 -0.20
N LEU A 104 6.52 -1.41 -1.47
CA LEU A 104 7.45 -2.42 -1.98
C LEU A 104 8.91 -2.12 -1.63
N PRO A 105 9.44 -0.88 -1.76
CA PRO A 105 10.82 -0.59 -1.35
C PRO A 105 11.07 -0.86 0.14
N LEU A 106 10.07 -0.64 1.00
CA LEU A 106 10.19 -0.92 2.44
C LEU A 106 10.08 -2.42 2.72
N MET A 107 9.20 -3.14 2.01
CA MET A 107 9.13 -4.60 2.09
C MET A 107 10.47 -5.25 1.77
N LEU A 108 11.21 -4.75 0.77
CA LEU A 108 12.51 -5.30 0.38
C LEU A 108 13.65 -4.96 1.37
N LEU A 109 13.42 -4.04 2.31
CA LEU A 109 14.32 -3.83 3.45
C LEU A 109 14.05 -4.79 4.60
N SER A 110 12.95 -5.55 4.54
CA SER A 110 12.44 -6.43 5.59
C SER A 110 12.54 -7.90 5.14
N ASP A 111 13.35 -8.73 5.82
CA ASP A 111 13.48 -10.16 5.50
C ASP A 111 12.14 -10.91 5.76
N ASN A 112 11.37 -10.48 6.76
CA ASN A 112 10.03 -11.02 7.00
C ASN A 112 9.03 -10.55 5.93
N GLY A 113 8.95 -9.25 5.68
CA GLY A 113 8.05 -8.65 4.68
C GLY A 113 8.29 -9.18 3.27
N GLU A 114 9.55 -9.23 2.83
CA GLU A 114 9.93 -9.81 1.53
C GLU A 114 9.48 -11.28 1.42
N ARG A 115 9.74 -12.08 2.45
CA ARG A 115 9.36 -13.51 2.45
C ARG A 115 7.85 -13.69 2.34
N TRP A 116 7.09 -12.95 3.14
CA TRP A 116 5.62 -13.04 3.14
C TRP A 116 5.01 -12.53 1.83
N TYR A 117 5.66 -11.57 1.18
CA TYR A 117 5.30 -11.12 -0.16
C TYR A 117 5.60 -12.18 -1.23
N ALA A 118 6.82 -12.73 -1.25
CA ALA A 118 7.27 -13.69 -2.26
C ALA A 118 6.59 -15.07 -2.14
N LYS A 119 6.14 -15.44 -0.94
CA LYS A 119 5.48 -16.74 -0.63
C LYS A 119 6.19 -17.92 -1.30
N PRO A 120 7.51 -18.12 -1.06
CA PRO A 120 8.36 -19.01 -1.87
C PRO A 120 7.92 -20.49 -1.89
N ARG A 121 7.02 -20.90 -0.98
CA ARG A 121 6.46 -22.26 -0.89
C ARG A 121 4.93 -22.30 -0.88
N GLY A 122 4.26 -21.18 -1.16
CA GLY A 122 2.81 -21.03 -0.96
C GLY A 122 2.39 -21.03 0.51
N TYR A 123 1.11 -20.77 0.77
CA TYR A 123 0.57 -20.58 2.13
C TYR A 123 0.61 -21.86 3.00
N ALA A 124 0.29 -23.02 2.42
CA ALA A 124 0.19 -24.28 3.17
C ALA A 124 1.53 -24.91 3.58
N GLY A 125 2.67 -24.38 3.09
CA GLY A 125 4.00 -25.00 3.25
C GLY A 125 5.09 -24.09 3.80
N ASP A 126 4.77 -22.84 4.18
CA ASP A 126 5.76 -21.88 4.65
C ASP A 126 5.94 -21.91 6.18
N TYR A 127 6.34 -23.07 6.69
CA TYR A 127 6.65 -23.28 8.11
C TYR A 127 7.72 -22.30 8.62
N LEU A 128 8.63 -21.86 7.75
CA LEU A 128 9.70 -20.94 8.12
C LEU A 128 9.16 -19.52 8.35
N SER A 129 8.16 -19.07 7.58
CA SER A 129 7.48 -17.80 7.89
C SER A 129 6.80 -17.85 9.24
N ILE A 130 6.08 -18.95 9.54
CA ILE A 130 5.42 -19.14 10.85
C ILE A 130 6.45 -19.17 11.97
N ALA A 131 7.55 -19.93 11.81
CA ALA A 131 8.62 -19.98 12.80
C ALA A 131 9.24 -18.59 13.05
N ARG A 132 9.46 -17.80 11.98
CA ARG A 132 9.98 -16.43 12.12
C ARG A 132 9.01 -15.49 12.83
N MET A 133 7.69 -15.66 12.64
CA MET A 133 6.68 -14.92 13.40
C MET A 133 6.78 -15.24 14.90
N TYR A 134 6.96 -16.51 15.26
CA TYR A 134 7.15 -16.92 16.66
C TYR A 134 8.50 -16.49 17.26
N ASP A 135 9.58 -16.49 16.47
CA ASP A 135 10.89 -15.99 16.91
C ASP A 135 10.84 -14.48 17.26
N ASP A 136 9.88 -13.74 16.70
CA ASP A 136 9.63 -12.31 16.94
C ASP A 136 10.89 -11.43 16.82
N GLU A 137 11.78 -11.78 15.89
CA GLU A 137 13.08 -11.15 15.72
C GLU A 137 13.17 -10.39 14.39
N PRO A 138 13.52 -9.10 14.42
CA PRO A 138 13.67 -8.32 13.20
C PRO A 138 14.99 -8.67 12.51
N ARG A 139 14.92 -8.98 11.21
CA ARG A 139 16.03 -9.49 10.38
C ARG A 139 16.26 -8.68 9.10
N GLY A 140 15.73 -7.47 9.03
CA GLY A 140 15.83 -6.62 7.85
C GLY A 140 17.25 -6.14 7.49
N HIS A 141 17.40 -5.71 6.24
CA HIS A 141 18.68 -5.40 5.60
C HIS A 141 19.06 -3.91 5.67
N GLY A 142 20.37 -3.63 5.74
CA GLY A 142 20.88 -2.25 5.78
C GLY A 142 20.68 -1.57 7.14
N ARG A 143 20.90 -0.25 7.19
CA ARG A 143 20.93 0.50 8.48
C ARG A 143 19.57 0.58 9.16
N VAL A 144 18.51 0.65 8.37
CA VAL A 144 17.12 0.83 8.86
C VAL A 144 16.28 -0.43 8.73
N GLY A 145 16.77 -1.48 8.05
CA GLY A 145 15.99 -2.67 7.76
C GLY A 145 15.43 -3.34 9.00
N GLY A 146 16.21 -3.46 10.08
CA GLY A 146 15.70 -4.01 11.34
C GLY A 146 14.51 -3.25 11.92
N ALA A 147 14.49 -1.92 11.83
CA ALA A 147 13.35 -1.11 12.30
C ALA A 147 12.13 -1.25 11.37
N VAL A 148 12.35 -1.32 10.06
CA VAL A 148 11.29 -1.58 9.08
C VAL A 148 10.70 -2.98 9.28
N ASP A 149 11.54 -3.99 9.47
CA ASP A 149 11.14 -5.39 9.66
C ASP A 149 10.32 -5.60 10.94
N ARG A 150 10.68 -4.87 12.02
CA ARG A 150 9.87 -4.81 13.25
C ARG A 150 8.44 -4.32 12.98
N CYS A 151 8.25 -3.36 12.07
CA CYS A 151 6.90 -2.89 11.72
C CYS A 151 6.05 -4.01 11.10
N PHE A 152 6.65 -4.87 10.25
CA PHE A 152 5.96 -6.02 9.67
C PHE A 152 5.62 -7.08 10.72
N LEU A 153 6.53 -7.38 11.65
CA LEU A 153 6.26 -8.30 12.77
C LEU A 153 5.15 -7.81 13.71
N ASN A 154 4.96 -6.49 13.79
CA ASN A 154 3.94 -5.87 14.63
C ASN A 154 2.56 -5.77 13.96
N LEU A 155 2.41 -6.14 12.68
CA LEU A 155 1.11 -6.18 12.01
C LEU A 155 0.11 -7.05 12.80
N ALA A 156 -1.15 -6.62 12.88
CA ALA A 156 -2.16 -7.30 13.68
C ALA A 156 -2.33 -8.77 13.27
N ALA A 157 -2.28 -9.05 11.96
CA ALA A 157 -2.38 -10.40 11.41
C ALA A 157 -1.22 -11.32 11.85
N VAL A 158 -0.03 -10.77 12.04
CA VAL A 158 1.15 -11.52 12.47
C VAL A 158 1.09 -11.80 13.97
N ARG A 159 0.66 -10.81 14.75
CA ARG A 159 0.52 -10.89 16.21
C ARG A 159 -0.59 -11.85 16.67
N ALA A 160 -1.45 -12.31 15.76
CA ALA A 160 -2.54 -13.23 16.03
C ALA A 160 -2.15 -14.72 15.90
N VAL A 161 -0.92 -15.02 15.48
CA VAL A 161 -0.34 -16.37 15.31
C VAL A 161 0.30 -16.85 16.61
#